data_AF-A0A0C2ZH71-F1
#
_entry.id   AF-A0A0C2ZH71-F1
#
_cell.length_a   1.000
_cell.length_b   1.000
_cell.length_c   1.000
_cell.angle_alpha   90.00
_cell.angle_beta   90.00
_cell.angle_gamma   90.00
#
_symmetry.space_group_name_H-M   'P 1'
#
loop_
_entity.id
_entity.type
_entity.pdbx_description
1 polymer ?
#
loop_
_entity_poly.entity_id
_entity_poly.type
_entity_poly.pdbx_seq_one_letter_code
_entity_poly.pdbx_strand_id
1 'polypeptide(L)'
;MFFLDLFTNFIYKHPLFRKLFIYLIYTVVGFFIIVISILYFDTGELVFNRHILFSLQLYVAILDNHKNVIYTMIILEQFLFIGVLLWQSNRLKNRSNCSVKYIHIEDIASIWLQNQRIKENIKREYDAEAKKDYTTQEKKSLLYVNFKKQRSNDLFNNIVVPHIERLLDEEVDIIIELLKIIEEKGQDTPSVVSFTEKDPEIKYKKDVLTEDGLTSYQILRKVSLYDHTLNVVNSIYEELKKHSKTNYVLLLGKAIIAALAHDIGKIKKMEERLENISPEIFSSQPHHQISKIFFMKMYPNYRDRKIVIEAIENHHAIKLPNGNDLVKLLVSADKGARDYEIDEFFKSNGSQEKLISKREKKDENKTPVTVDAQIDNDVKKDESILKAPKQKGTLSDKAGIDIDNPFEDYNDELAEMKAKKEQKVQEEKVLATKKPKQQKDYETDEAFNIEDYENKILEELKLKINLAEARGFQTFFYSISYKDMILFSFNTVVTAVEKAIGFKGNSRELAMHFIRTYREKGDIGYIDIDNNYTTSEFYIEENGNTIKYDAVPIFARVFNMNENDLFQLKLSNEHTKDAKVFTNKEVNQ
;
A
#
# COMPACT_ATOMS: atom_id res chain seq x y z
N MET A 1 -17.73 11.56 -16.67
CA MET A 1 -16.57 12.32 -17.19
C MET A 1 -15.26 11.79 -16.63
N PHE A 2 -15.09 11.69 -15.30
CA PHE A 2 -13.88 11.13 -14.66
C PHE A 2 -13.42 9.77 -15.20
N PHE A 3 -14.33 8.80 -15.38
CA PHE A 3 -13.99 7.49 -15.95
C PHE A 3 -13.55 7.55 -17.42
N LEU A 4 -14.13 8.44 -18.21
CA LEU A 4 -13.74 8.66 -19.60
C LEU A 4 -12.34 9.28 -19.66
N ASP A 5 -12.02 10.26 -18.80
CA ASP A 5 -10.69 10.87 -18.76
C ASP A 5 -9.61 9.89 -18.27
N LEU A 6 -9.94 9.06 -17.27
CA LEU A 6 -9.03 8.02 -16.77
C LEU A 6 -8.74 6.97 -17.86
N PHE A 7 -9.77 6.52 -18.57
CA PHE A 7 -9.67 5.54 -19.65
C PHE A 7 -8.91 6.11 -20.86
N THR A 8 -9.18 7.36 -21.23
CA THR A 8 -8.51 8.03 -22.35
C THR A 8 -7.03 8.21 -22.04
N ASN A 9 -6.69 8.65 -20.82
CA ASN A 9 -5.30 8.76 -20.36
C ASN A 9 -4.58 7.41 -20.33
N PHE A 10 -5.27 6.33 -19.96
CA PHE A 10 -4.72 4.98 -19.99
C PHE A 10 -4.37 4.54 -21.43
N ILE A 11 -5.29 4.72 -22.38
CA ILE A 11 -5.06 4.40 -23.80
C ILE A 11 -3.89 5.21 -24.37
N TYR A 12 -3.77 6.50 -24.01
CA TYR A 12 -2.68 7.34 -24.51
C TYR A 12 -1.30 6.93 -23.98
N LYS A 13 -1.21 6.51 -22.71
CA LYS A 13 0.06 6.11 -22.08
C LYS A 13 0.58 4.76 -22.55
N HIS A 14 -0.31 3.84 -22.95
CA HIS A 14 0.07 2.47 -23.31
C HIS A 14 -0.01 2.22 -24.83
N PRO A 15 1.12 2.22 -25.56
CA PRO A 15 1.12 2.18 -27.05
C PRO A 15 0.57 0.87 -27.64
N LEU A 16 0.58 -0.22 -26.87
CA LEU A 16 -0.04 -1.50 -27.27
C LEU A 16 -1.57 -1.43 -27.18
N PHE A 17 -2.10 -0.94 -26.06
CA PHE A 17 -3.54 -0.72 -25.88
C PHE A 17 -4.09 0.26 -26.91
N ARG A 18 -3.34 1.33 -27.24
CA ARG A 18 -3.72 2.26 -28.32
C ARG A 18 -3.92 1.56 -29.66
N LYS A 19 -3.00 0.67 -30.05
CA LYS A 19 -3.11 -0.05 -31.33
C LYS A 19 -4.26 -1.06 -31.32
N LEU A 20 -4.48 -1.74 -30.19
CA LEU A 20 -5.59 -2.69 -30.04
C LEU A 20 -6.95 -1.98 -30.04
N PHE A 21 -7.04 -0.82 -29.40
CA PHE A 21 -8.23 0.02 -29.40
C PHE A 21 -8.55 0.57 -30.79
N ILE A 22 -7.54 1.03 -31.53
CA ILE A 22 -7.70 1.45 -32.93
C ILE A 22 -8.15 0.28 -33.82
N TYR A 23 -7.57 -0.92 -33.62
CA TYR A 23 -8.01 -2.12 -34.32
C TYR A 23 -9.49 -2.43 -34.06
N LEU A 24 -9.93 -2.38 -32.80
CA LEU A 24 -11.33 -2.58 -32.42
C LEU A 24 -12.27 -1.58 -33.13
N ILE A 25 -11.88 -0.31 -33.22
CA ILE A 25 -12.65 0.70 -33.95
C ILE A 25 -12.74 0.34 -35.43
N TYR A 26 -11.64 -0.07 -36.07
CA TYR A 26 -11.66 -0.48 -37.47
C TYR A 26 -12.51 -1.72 -37.72
N THR A 27 -12.51 -2.70 -36.82
CA THR A 27 -13.38 -3.89 -36.92
C THR A 27 -14.85 -3.49 -36.85
N VAL A 28 -15.24 -2.62 -35.91
CA VAL A 28 -16.63 -2.15 -35.79
C VAL A 28 -17.06 -1.37 -37.03
N VAL A 29 -16.24 -0.43 -37.50
CA VAL A 29 -16.53 0.35 -38.71
C VAL A 29 -16.60 -0.55 -39.95
N GLY A 30 -15.65 -1.48 -40.08
CA GLY A 30 -15.62 -2.46 -41.18
C GLY A 30 -16.87 -3.34 -41.21
N PHE A 31 -17.35 -3.78 -40.05
CA PHE A 31 -18.59 -4.53 -39.93
C PHE A 31 -19.80 -3.75 -40.47
N PHE A 32 -19.94 -2.47 -40.10
CA PHE A 32 -21.03 -1.64 -40.61
C PHE A 32 -20.93 -1.41 -42.13
N ILE A 33 -19.72 -1.25 -42.67
CA ILE A 33 -19.50 -1.13 -44.12
C ILE A 33 -19.95 -2.40 -44.84
N ILE A 34 -19.66 -3.59 -44.28
CA ILE A 34 -20.09 -4.88 -44.85
C ILE A 34 -21.62 -4.97 -44.84
N VAL A 35 -22.26 -4.66 -43.72
CA VAL A 35 -23.72 -4.67 -43.60
C VAL A 35 -24.36 -3.74 -44.63
N ILE A 36 -23.86 -2.51 -44.76
CA ILE A 36 -24.36 -1.54 -45.75
C ILE A 36 -24.13 -2.05 -47.18
N SER A 37 -23.00 -2.71 -47.45
CA SER A 37 -22.70 -3.28 -48.76
C SER A 37 -23.67 -4.40 -49.13
N ILE A 38 -23.98 -5.30 -48.19
CA ILE A 38 -24.97 -6.38 -48.39
C ILE A 38 -26.34 -5.78 -48.69
N LEU A 39 -26.77 -4.78 -47.91
CA LEU A 39 -28.04 -4.09 -48.14
C LEU A 39 -28.09 -3.42 -49.51
N TYR A 40 -26.99 -2.80 -49.95
CA TYR A 40 -26.90 -2.20 -51.27
C TYR A 40 -27.02 -3.24 -52.39
N PHE A 41 -26.38 -4.41 -52.26
CA PHE A 41 -26.52 -5.50 -53.23
C PHE A 41 -27.94 -6.07 -53.29
N ASP A 42 -28.63 -6.16 -52.15
CA ASP A 42 -29.98 -6.71 -52.07
C ASP A 42 -31.06 -5.73 -52.53
N THR A 43 -30.90 -4.44 -52.23
CA THR A 43 -31.95 -3.42 -52.43
C THR A 43 -31.65 -2.46 -53.59
N GLY A 44 -30.40 -2.36 -54.04
CA GLY A 44 -29.94 -1.38 -55.01
C GLY A 44 -29.77 0.04 -54.45
N GLU A 45 -30.08 0.27 -53.17
CA GLU A 45 -30.01 1.58 -52.52
C GLU A 45 -29.05 1.59 -51.32
N LEU A 46 -28.40 2.73 -51.10
CA LEU A 46 -27.52 2.94 -49.95
C LEU A 46 -28.35 3.34 -48.71
N VAL A 47 -28.61 2.38 -47.84
CA VAL A 47 -29.42 2.59 -46.63
C VAL A 47 -28.54 2.96 -45.43
N PHE A 48 -28.61 4.24 -45.01
CA PHE A 48 -27.91 4.76 -43.81
C PHE A 48 -28.85 5.03 -42.61
N ASN A 49 -30.06 4.47 -42.64
CA ASN A 49 -31.04 4.74 -41.58
C ASN A 49 -30.64 4.03 -40.27
N ARG A 50 -30.42 4.81 -39.20
CA ARG A 50 -30.05 4.30 -37.87
C ARG A 50 -31.04 3.28 -37.31
N HIS A 51 -32.34 3.47 -37.52
CA HIS A 51 -33.35 2.53 -37.01
C HIS A 51 -33.28 1.17 -37.71
N ILE A 52 -32.86 1.16 -38.97
CA ILE A 52 -32.70 -0.05 -39.77
C ILE A 52 -31.37 -0.72 -39.42
N LEU A 53 -30.27 0.02 -39.43
CA LEU A 53 -28.91 -0.49 -39.14
C LEU A 53 -28.72 -1.03 -37.72
N PHE A 54 -29.56 -0.68 -36.76
CA PHE A 54 -29.51 -1.22 -35.39
C PHE A 54 -30.68 -2.16 -35.08
N SER A 55 -31.45 -2.59 -36.09
CA SER A 55 -32.56 -3.54 -35.91
C SER A 55 -32.04 -4.98 -35.81
N LEU A 56 -32.40 -5.68 -34.73
CA LEU A 56 -32.05 -7.10 -34.54
C LEU A 56 -32.60 -7.98 -35.68
N GLN A 57 -33.81 -7.68 -36.17
CA GLN A 57 -34.46 -8.46 -37.23
C GLN A 57 -33.69 -8.41 -38.55
N LEU A 58 -33.04 -7.27 -38.83
CA LEU A 58 -32.18 -7.11 -40.00
C LEU A 58 -30.98 -8.03 -39.93
N TYR A 59 -30.31 -8.10 -38.77
CA TYR A 59 -29.14 -8.95 -38.59
C TYR A 59 -29.48 -10.43 -38.68
N VAL A 60 -30.64 -10.85 -38.17
CA VAL A 60 -31.14 -12.23 -38.34
C VAL A 60 -31.37 -12.54 -39.82
N ALA A 61 -32.06 -11.66 -40.55
CA ALA A 61 -32.32 -11.85 -41.98
C ALA A 61 -31.03 -11.87 -42.82
N ILE A 62 -30.06 -11.00 -42.51
CA ILE A 62 -28.75 -10.98 -43.17
C ILE A 62 -27.97 -12.26 -42.85
N LEU A 63 -28.00 -12.75 -41.60
CA LEU A 63 -27.33 -13.98 -41.21
C LEU A 63 -27.92 -15.20 -41.92
N ASP A 64 -29.25 -15.25 -42.07
CA ASP A 64 -29.93 -16.37 -42.73
C ASP A 64 -29.68 -16.40 -44.24
N ASN A 65 -29.77 -15.25 -44.91
CA ASN A 65 -29.63 -15.16 -46.37
C ASN A 65 -28.17 -15.10 -46.84
N HIS A 66 -27.27 -14.52 -46.06
CA HIS A 66 -25.89 -14.22 -46.46
C HIS A 66 -24.83 -14.86 -45.56
N LYS A 67 -25.16 -15.96 -44.87
CA LYS A 67 -24.25 -16.63 -43.90
C LYS A 67 -22.84 -16.86 -44.45
N ASN A 68 -22.74 -17.32 -45.70
CA ASN A 68 -21.46 -17.68 -46.31
C ASN A 68 -20.59 -16.44 -46.55
N VAL A 69 -21.19 -15.32 -46.93
CA VAL A 69 -20.50 -14.04 -47.13
C VAL A 69 -19.97 -13.53 -45.78
N ILE A 70 -20.79 -13.59 -44.74
CA ILE A 70 -20.42 -13.16 -43.38
C ILE A 70 -19.28 -14.03 -42.83
N TYR A 71 -19.39 -15.36 -42.92
CA TYR A 71 -18.33 -16.26 -42.46
C TYR A 71 -17.01 -16.03 -43.20
N THR A 72 -17.06 -15.84 -44.51
CA THR A 72 -15.86 -15.56 -45.32
C THR A 72 -15.22 -14.24 -44.88
N MET A 73 -16.02 -13.21 -44.59
CA MET A 73 -15.50 -11.92 -44.12
C MET A 73 -14.91 -11.98 -42.71
N ILE A 74 -15.53 -12.73 -41.79
CA ILE A 74 -14.98 -12.96 -40.45
C ILE A 74 -13.63 -13.68 -40.58
N ILE A 75 -13.55 -14.74 -41.38
CA ILE A 75 -12.29 -15.47 -41.60
C ILE A 75 -11.21 -14.52 -42.17
N LEU A 76 -11.55 -13.68 -43.14
CA LEU A 76 -10.64 -12.72 -43.74
C LEU A 76 -10.16 -11.66 -42.74
N GLU A 77 -11.05 -11.18 -41.87
CA GLU A 77 -10.73 -10.26 -40.78
C GLU A 77 -9.78 -10.90 -39.76
N GLN A 78 -9.99 -12.17 -39.40
CA GLN A 78 -9.08 -12.91 -38.52
C GLN A 78 -7.68 -13.11 -39.15
N PHE A 79 -7.61 -13.41 -40.46
CA PHE A 79 -6.32 -13.47 -41.16
C PHE A 79 -5.60 -12.12 -41.18
N LEU A 80 -6.34 -11.02 -41.37
CA LEU A 80 -5.79 -9.67 -41.31
C LEU A 80 -5.27 -9.35 -39.90
N PHE A 81 -6.01 -9.72 -38.85
CA PHE A 81 -5.59 -9.56 -37.46
C PHE A 81 -4.29 -10.31 -37.16
N ILE A 82 -4.25 -11.60 -37.52
CA ILE A 82 -3.06 -12.43 -37.34
C ILE A 82 -1.89 -11.87 -38.15
N GLY A 83 -2.14 -11.40 -39.38
CA GLY A 83 -1.14 -10.73 -40.21
C GLY A 83 -0.57 -9.47 -39.54
N VAL A 84 -1.40 -8.64 -38.91
CA VAL A 84 -0.96 -7.48 -38.13
C VAL A 84 -0.13 -7.89 -36.92
N LEU A 85 -0.53 -8.93 -36.18
CA LEU A 85 0.23 -9.45 -35.03
C LEU A 85 1.59 -10.00 -35.47
N LEU A 86 1.64 -10.77 -36.55
CA LEU A 86 2.87 -11.31 -37.13
C LEU A 86 3.78 -10.20 -37.65
N TRP A 87 3.22 -9.19 -38.33
CA TRP A 87 3.97 -8.00 -38.77
C TRP A 87 4.55 -7.23 -37.58
N GLN A 88 3.78 -7.05 -36.50
CA GLN A 88 4.28 -6.41 -35.29
C GLN A 88 5.38 -7.22 -34.60
N SER A 89 5.19 -8.54 -34.50
CA SER A 89 6.18 -9.47 -33.96
C SER A 89 7.47 -9.46 -34.78
N ASN A 90 7.36 -9.48 -36.11
CA ASN A 90 8.50 -9.37 -37.02
C ASN A 90 9.18 -8.01 -36.92
N ARG A 91 8.40 -6.92 -36.85
CA ARG A 91 8.93 -5.57 -36.62
C ARG A 91 9.58 -5.44 -35.24
N LEU A 92 9.14 -6.19 -34.24
CA LEU A 92 9.74 -6.28 -32.90
C LEU A 92 11.07 -7.03 -32.92
N LYS A 93 11.13 -8.16 -33.65
CA LYS A 93 12.33 -8.98 -33.83
C LYS A 93 13.39 -8.30 -34.70
N ASN A 94 12.97 -7.57 -35.74
CA ASN A 94 13.84 -6.92 -36.73
C ASN A 94 14.03 -5.42 -36.47
N ARG A 95 13.91 -4.96 -35.22
CA ARG A 95 14.23 -3.56 -34.89
C ARG A 95 15.73 -3.35 -35.07
N SER A 96 16.12 -2.62 -36.10
CA SER A 96 17.51 -2.20 -36.34
C SER A 96 18.05 -1.16 -35.33
N ASN A 97 17.25 -0.77 -34.33
CA ASN A 97 17.61 0.23 -33.31
C ASN A 97 17.74 -0.35 -31.89
N CYS A 98 18.31 -1.55 -31.77
CA CYS A 98 19.12 -1.90 -30.60
C CYS A 98 20.56 -2.20 -31.04
N SER A 99 21.12 -1.38 -31.94
CA SER A 99 22.57 -1.24 -31.92
C SER A 99 22.88 -0.37 -30.70
N VAL A 100 23.52 -0.96 -29.69
CA VAL A 100 24.27 -0.17 -28.71
C VAL A 100 25.20 0.69 -29.53
N LYS A 101 24.89 1.98 -29.64
CA LYS A 101 25.80 2.92 -30.27
C LYS A 101 26.94 3.05 -29.26
N TYR A 102 28.06 2.40 -29.55
CA TYR A 102 29.29 2.62 -28.81
C TYR A 102 29.70 4.07 -29.10
N ILE A 103 29.35 4.94 -28.17
CA ILE A 103 29.81 6.31 -28.16
C ILE A 103 31.12 6.26 -27.38
N HIS A 104 32.22 6.68 -28.03
CA HIS A 104 33.50 6.76 -27.34
C HIS A 104 33.37 7.73 -26.17
N ILE A 105 34.03 7.42 -25.05
CA ILE A 105 34.03 8.30 -23.88
C ILE A 105 34.49 9.70 -24.27
N GLU A 106 35.41 9.88 -25.22
CA GLU A 106 35.83 11.21 -25.67
C GLU A 106 34.67 12.05 -26.26
N ASP A 107 33.73 11.43 -26.97
CA ASP A 107 32.61 12.12 -27.63
C ASP A 107 31.58 12.65 -26.62
N ILE A 108 31.34 11.88 -25.54
CA ILE A 108 30.44 12.25 -24.44
C ILE A 108 31.18 12.96 -23.29
N ALA A 109 32.51 12.85 -23.23
CA ALA A 109 33.33 13.54 -22.24
C ALA A 109 33.19 15.03 -22.42
N SER A 110 33.03 15.55 -23.64
CA SER A 110 32.74 16.97 -23.86
C SER A 110 31.44 17.41 -23.16
N ILE A 111 30.39 16.58 -23.20
CA ILE A 111 29.10 16.80 -22.55
C ILE A 111 29.24 16.64 -21.04
N TRP A 112 29.96 15.62 -20.57
CA TRP A 112 30.21 15.40 -19.14
C TRP A 112 31.14 16.45 -18.53
N LEU A 113 32.14 16.92 -19.26
CA LEU A 113 33.04 18.02 -18.89
C LEU A 113 32.32 19.36 -18.99
N GLN A 114 31.40 19.56 -19.94
CA GLN A 114 30.50 20.72 -19.92
C GLN A 114 29.58 20.65 -18.72
N ASN A 115 29.00 19.50 -18.41
CA ASN A 115 28.09 19.34 -17.29
C ASN A 115 28.83 19.39 -15.94
N GLN A 116 30.08 18.90 -15.87
CA GLN A 116 30.99 19.09 -14.74
C GLN A 116 31.41 20.54 -14.63
N ARG A 117 31.80 21.22 -15.72
CA ARG A 117 32.11 22.65 -15.68
C ARG A 117 30.89 23.48 -15.33
N ILE A 118 29.69 23.11 -15.76
CA ILE A 118 28.44 23.76 -15.37
C ILE A 118 28.16 23.47 -13.89
N LYS A 119 28.31 22.23 -13.41
CA LYS A 119 28.18 21.91 -11.98
C LYS A 119 29.25 22.60 -11.12
N GLU A 120 30.48 22.73 -11.61
CA GLU A 120 31.59 23.40 -10.95
C GLU A 120 31.46 24.93 -11.05
N ASN A 121 30.83 25.45 -12.11
CA ASN A 121 30.50 26.87 -12.24
C ASN A 121 29.32 27.22 -11.36
N ILE A 122 28.26 26.41 -11.33
CA ILE A 122 27.14 26.53 -10.39
C ILE A 122 27.65 26.36 -8.96
N LYS A 123 28.54 25.40 -8.70
CA LYS A 123 29.16 25.23 -7.38
C LYS A 123 30.08 26.40 -7.04
N ARG A 124 30.84 26.95 -7.99
CA ARG A 124 31.66 28.15 -7.75
C ARG A 124 30.83 29.40 -7.60
N GLU A 125 29.72 29.55 -8.32
CA GLU A 125 28.76 30.63 -8.18
C GLU A 125 28.03 30.51 -6.85
N TYR A 126 27.59 29.31 -6.47
CA TYR A 126 27.03 29.00 -5.16
C TYR A 126 28.04 29.21 -4.03
N ASP A 127 29.30 28.78 -4.20
CA ASP A 127 30.38 28.98 -3.23
C ASP A 127 30.82 30.46 -3.19
N ALA A 128 30.67 31.21 -4.27
CA ALA A 128 30.96 32.64 -4.36
C ALA A 128 29.80 33.51 -3.84
N GLU A 129 28.55 33.09 -4.03
CA GLU A 129 27.34 33.64 -3.42
C GLU A 129 27.33 33.34 -1.93
N ALA A 130 27.61 32.09 -1.53
CA ALA A 130 27.85 31.72 -0.15
C ALA A 130 29.00 32.53 0.45
N LYS A 131 30.13 32.72 -0.25
CA LYS A 131 31.22 33.59 0.24
C LYS A 131 30.84 35.07 0.28
N LYS A 132 30.03 35.59 -0.66
CA LYS A 132 29.52 36.97 -0.60
C LYS A 132 28.54 37.16 0.57
N ASP A 133 27.72 36.15 0.88
CA ASP A 133 26.86 36.12 2.06
C ASP A 133 27.67 35.96 3.35
N TYR A 134 28.74 35.16 3.38
CA TYR A 134 29.60 35.00 4.55
C TYR A 134 30.44 36.25 4.87
N THR A 135 30.78 37.06 3.86
CA THR A 135 31.55 38.31 4.08
C THR A 135 30.65 39.50 4.42
N THR A 136 29.33 39.34 4.37
CA THR A 136 28.33 40.36 4.72
C THR A 136 27.24 39.82 5.66
N GLN A 137 27.51 38.73 6.38
CA GLN A 137 26.66 38.26 7.46
C GLN A 137 27.08 38.98 8.75
N GLU A 138 26.40 40.08 9.04
CA GLU A 138 26.00 40.29 10.43
C GLU A 138 25.39 38.98 10.91
N LYS A 139 26.07 38.37 11.89
CA LYS A 139 25.68 37.17 12.62
C LYS A 139 24.15 37.14 12.78
N LYS A 140 23.43 36.35 11.96
CA LYS A 140 21.96 36.25 11.96
C LYS A 140 21.54 36.07 13.42
N SER A 141 20.87 37.08 13.97
CA SER A 141 20.52 37.15 15.38
C SER A 141 19.79 35.87 15.78
N LEU A 142 20.19 35.26 16.91
CA LEU A 142 19.45 34.18 17.56
C LEU A 142 17.94 34.47 17.44
N LEU A 143 17.21 33.63 16.71
CA LEU A 143 15.77 33.78 16.52
C LEU A 143 15.10 33.54 17.87
N TYR A 144 14.94 34.59 18.68
CA TYR A 144 14.27 34.50 19.97
C TYR A 144 12.76 34.56 19.72
N VAL A 145 12.15 33.40 19.54
CA VAL A 145 10.71 33.25 19.50
C VAL A 145 10.23 32.94 20.91
N ASN A 146 9.43 33.85 21.48
CA ASN A 146 8.83 33.65 22.79
C ASN A 146 7.34 33.33 22.64
N PHE A 147 6.98 32.07 22.82
CA PHE A 147 5.59 31.61 22.90
C PHE A 147 5.01 31.89 24.28
N LYS A 148 3.69 32.04 24.39
CA LYS A 148 3.03 32.39 25.66
C LYS A 148 3.13 31.26 26.69
N LYS A 149 3.20 30.01 26.25
CA LYS A 149 3.27 28.81 27.10
C LYS A 149 4.65 28.17 27.04
N GLN A 150 5.10 27.72 28.21
CA GLN A 150 6.38 27.03 28.36
C GLN A 150 6.48 25.80 27.45
N ARG A 151 5.42 24.99 27.35
CA ARG A 151 5.41 23.79 26.52
C ARG A 151 5.63 24.08 25.02
N SER A 152 5.10 25.19 24.50
CA SER A 152 5.37 25.64 23.12
C SER A 152 6.84 26.02 22.95
N ASN A 153 7.41 26.77 23.92
CA ASN A 153 8.83 27.12 23.92
C ASN A 153 9.72 25.88 24.01
N ASP A 154 9.40 24.92 24.87
CA ASP A 154 10.15 23.69 25.03
C ASP A 154 10.13 22.87 23.73
N LEU A 155 8.96 22.71 23.11
CA LEU A 155 8.85 22.02 21.84
C LEU A 155 9.67 22.71 20.74
N PHE A 156 9.53 24.03 20.59
CA PHE A 156 10.28 24.78 19.59
C PHE A 156 11.79 24.70 19.82
N ASN A 157 12.24 24.87 21.06
CA ASN A 157 13.66 24.83 21.42
C ASN A 157 14.28 23.43 21.34
N ASN A 158 13.50 22.37 21.59
CA ASN A 158 14.01 21.00 21.58
C ASN A 158 13.89 20.32 20.21
N ILE A 159 12.94 20.75 19.38
CA ILE A 159 12.67 20.12 18.06
C ILE A 159 13.08 21.03 16.91
N VAL A 160 12.77 22.33 16.93
CA VAL A 160 12.97 23.20 15.77
C VAL A 160 14.37 23.84 15.79
N VAL A 161 14.74 24.46 16.91
CA VAL A 161 16.03 25.16 17.07
C VAL A 161 17.25 24.29 16.73
N PRO A 162 17.35 23.01 17.15
CA PRO A 162 18.52 22.18 16.85
C PRO A 162 18.69 21.86 15.35
N HIS A 163 17.63 22.06 14.56
CA HIS A 163 17.61 21.79 13.12
C HIS A 163 17.36 23.04 12.28
N ILE A 164 17.42 24.23 12.87
CA ILE A 164 17.07 25.49 12.20
C ILE A 164 17.92 25.77 10.96
N GLU A 165 19.19 25.36 10.96
CA GLU A 165 20.11 25.48 9.81
C GLU A 165 19.75 24.53 8.65
N ARG A 166 18.93 23.51 8.91
CA ARG A 166 18.51 22.51 7.92
C ARG A 166 17.08 22.74 7.40
N LEU A 167 16.31 23.59 8.07
CA LEU A 167 14.96 23.96 7.69
C LEU A 167 15.00 25.17 6.74
N LEU A 168 14.02 25.25 5.84
CA LEU A 168 13.85 26.45 5.03
C LEU A 168 13.30 27.59 5.91
N ASP A 169 13.72 28.83 5.66
CA ASP A 169 13.21 30.01 6.39
C ASP A 169 11.66 30.06 6.33
N GLU A 170 11.06 29.77 5.17
CA GLU A 170 9.59 29.66 4.99
C GLU A 170 8.97 28.56 5.88
N GLU A 171 9.62 27.41 6.06
CA GLU A 171 9.11 26.33 6.91
C GLU A 171 9.14 26.75 8.39
N VAL A 172 10.20 27.43 8.83
CA VAL A 172 10.33 27.94 10.19
C VAL A 172 9.23 28.96 10.49
N ASP A 173 8.96 29.88 9.56
CA ASP A 173 7.89 30.87 9.70
C ASP A 173 6.50 30.21 9.82
N ILE A 174 6.21 29.22 8.97
CA ILE A 174 4.95 28.45 9.02
C ILE A 174 4.82 27.71 10.35
N ILE A 175 5.90 27.08 10.84
CA ILE A 175 5.90 26.36 12.12
C ILE A 175 5.59 27.34 13.27
N ILE A 176 6.23 28.51 13.29
CA ILE A 176 5.99 29.54 14.31
C ILE A 176 4.54 30.02 14.28
N GLU A 177 4.00 30.30 13.08
CA GLU A 177 2.62 30.76 12.95
C GLU A 177 1.61 29.69 13.40
N LEU A 178 1.75 28.46 12.91
CA LEU A 178 0.87 27.36 13.31
C LEU A 178 0.92 27.09 14.80
N LEU A 179 2.11 27.10 15.40
CA LEU A 179 2.28 26.87 16.84
C LEU A 179 1.61 27.98 17.66
N LYS A 180 1.67 29.24 17.24
CA LYS A 180 0.93 30.35 17.86
C LYS A 180 -0.59 30.16 17.78
N ILE A 181 -1.10 29.68 16.64
CA ILE A 181 -2.54 29.45 16.45
C ILE A 181 -3.04 28.34 17.38
N ILE A 182 -2.31 27.22 17.41
CA ILE A 182 -2.62 26.08 18.26
C ILE A 182 -2.53 26.47 19.74
N GLU A 183 -1.52 27.25 20.13
CA GLU A 183 -1.38 27.78 21.49
C GLU A 183 -2.56 28.67 21.93
N GLU A 184 -3.00 29.57 21.05
CA GLU A 184 -4.04 30.56 21.37
C GLU A 184 -5.45 29.96 21.33
N LYS A 185 -5.74 29.07 20.38
CA LYS A 185 -7.11 28.61 20.11
C LYS A 185 -7.33 27.11 20.39
N GLY A 186 -6.26 26.31 20.44
CA GLY A 186 -6.34 24.88 20.68
C GLY A 186 -6.62 24.50 22.14
N GLN A 187 -6.43 25.42 23.10
CA GLN A 187 -6.62 25.10 24.52
C GLN A 187 -8.10 24.85 24.88
N ASP A 188 -8.99 25.68 24.34
CA ASP A 188 -10.44 25.60 24.60
C ASP A 188 -11.17 24.65 23.65
N THR A 189 -10.42 24.01 22.76
CA THR A 189 -10.92 23.07 21.77
C THR A 189 -10.57 21.66 22.22
N PRO A 190 -11.54 20.76 22.46
CA PRO A 190 -11.23 19.35 22.70
C PRO A 190 -10.49 18.73 21.51
N SER A 191 -9.56 17.82 21.77
CA SER A 191 -8.82 17.11 20.72
C SER A 191 -9.69 16.15 19.90
N VAL A 192 -10.83 15.73 20.47
CA VAL A 192 -11.82 14.88 19.82
C VAL A 192 -13.17 15.62 19.80
N VAL A 193 -13.66 15.92 18.60
CA VAL A 193 -14.93 16.62 18.38
C VAL A 193 -15.67 15.99 17.21
N SER A 194 -16.90 15.57 17.45
CA SER A 194 -17.81 15.14 16.39
C SER A 194 -18.73 16.30 16.01
N PHE A 195 -18.24 17.19 15.14
CA PHE A 195 -19.04 18.30 14.60
C PHE A 195 -20.11 17.82 13.61
N THR A 196 -19.82 16.73 12.91
CA THR A 196 -20.71 16.13 11.91
C THR A 196 -20.81 14.62 12.10
N GLU A 197 -21.87 14.02 11.57
CA GLU A 197 -22.02 12.55 11.50
C GLU A 197 -21.02 11.87 10.55
N LYS A 198 -20.32 12.67 9.73
CA LYS A 198 -19.28 12.19 8.80
C LYS A 198 -17.88 12.23 9.40
N ASP A 199 -17.75 12.74 10.63
CA ASP A 199 -16.44 12.86 11.27
C ASP A 199 -15.89 11.47 11.66
N PRO A 200 -14.65 11.13 11.25
CA PRO A 200 -14.03 9.84 11.56
C PRO A 200 -13.95 9.53 13.07
N GLU A 201 -13.97 10.55 13.92
CA GLU A 201 -13.85 10.41 15.37
C GLU A 201 -15.07 9.81 16.08
N ILE A 202 -16.18 9.61 15.37
CA ILE A 202 -17.36 8.89 15.90
C ILE A 202 -16.99 7.50 16.38
N LYS A 203 -15.94 6.89 15.80
CA LYS A 203 -15.41 5.58 16.23
C LYS A 203 -15.09 5.52 17.73
N TYR A 204 -14.62 6.62 18.33
CA TYR A 204 -14.24 6.67 19.74
C TYR A 204 -15.43 6.63 20.71
N LYS A 205 -16.65 6.91 20.23
CA LYS A 205 -17.87 6.89 21.06
C LYS A 205 -18.34 5.47 21.44
N LYS A 206 -17.81 4.43 20.78
CA LYS A 206 -18.25 3.03 20.94
C LYS A 206 -17.33 2.19 21.83
N ASP A 207 -16.12 2.66 22.10
CA ASP A 207 -15.07 1.88 22.74
C ASP A 207 -14.99 2.21 24.24
N VAL A 208 -15.50 1.33 25.10
CA VAL A 208 -15.47 1.48 26.57
C VAL A 208 -14.12 0.98 27.10
N LEU A 209 -13.38 1.85 27.79
CA LEU A 209 -12.02 1.59 28.27
C LEU A 209 -11.90 1.37 29.78
N THR A 210 -12.88 1.78 30.57
CA THR A 210 -12.81 1.73 32.04
C THR A 210 -13.95 0.92 32.66
N GLU A 211 -13.79 0.42 33.90
CA GLU A 211 -14.82 -0.36 34.60
C GLU A 211 -16.08 0.46 34.90
N ASP A 212 -15.93 1.77 35.12
CA ASP A 212 -17.02 2.74 35.30
C ASP A 212 -17.72 3.13 33.98
N GLY A 213 -17.32 2.52 32.86
CA GLY A 213 -18.00 2.64 31.59
C GLY A 213 -17.57 3.84 30.74
N LEU A 214 -16.44 4.49 31.04
CA LEU A 214 -15.94 5.60 30.23
C LEU A 214 -15.41 5.10 28.89
N THR A 215 -15.84 5.78 27.84
CA THR A 215 -15.39 5.54 26.47
C THR A 215 -14.10 6.28 26.14
N SER A 216 -13.37 5.81 25.12
CA SER A 216 -12.21 6.50 24.53
C SER A 216 -12.55 7.95 24.18
N TYR A 217 -13.75 8.21 23.67
CA TYR A 217 -14.22 9.57 23.40
C TYR A 217 -14.29 10.44 24.66
N GLN A 218 -14.82 9.91 25.77
CA GLN A 218 -14.96 10.67 27.02
C GLN A 218 -13.61 10.98 27.67
N ILE A 219 -12.62 10.10 27.50
CA ILE A 219 -11.26 10.31 27.96
C ILE A 219 -10.56 11.34 27.07
N LEU A 220 -10.47 11.08 25.77
CA LEU A 220 -9.75 11.92 24.82
C LEU A 220 -10.35 13.33 24.67
N ARG A 221 -11.66 13.49 24.87
CA ARG A 221 -12.32 14.81 24.89
C ARG A 221 -11.82 15.72 26.03
N LYS A 222 -11.20 15.17 27.08
CA LYS A 222 -10.58 15.96 28.16
C LYS A 222 -9.21 16.52 27.74
N VAL A 223 -8.56 15.93 26.75
CA VAL A 223 -7.30 16.41 26.19
C VAL A 223 -7.61 17.59 25.26
N SER A 224 -6.94 18.72 25.47
CA SER A 224 -7.06 19.87 24.59
C SER A 224 -6.43 19.59 23.23
N LEU A 225 -6.90 20.24 22.17
CA LEU A 225 -6.30 20.15 20.85
C LEU A 225 -4.85 20.62 20.90
N TYR A 226 -4.55 21.66 21.68
CA TYR A 226 -3.18 22.12 21.92
C TYR A 226 -2.27 21.00 22.44
N ASP A 227 -2.69 20.28 23.47
CA ASP A 227 -1.89 19.21 24.06
C ASP A 227 -1.73 18.02 23.10
N HIS A 228 -2.82 17.66 22.41
CA HIS A 228 -2.82 16.59 21.42
C HIS A 228 -1.88 16.90 20.25
N THR A 229 -2.02 18.06 19.62
CA THR A 229 -1.18 18.45 18.48
C THR A 229 0.31 18.46 18.85
N LEU A 230 0.67 18.92 20.06
CA LEU A 230 2.07 18.87 20.50
C LEU A 230 2.55 17.44 20.79
N ASN A 231 1.69 16.55 21.28
CA ASN A 231 2.00 15.12 21.39
C ASN A 231 2.24 14.51 20.01
N VAL A 232 1.44 14.86 19.00
CA VAL A 232 1.63 14.41 17.61
C VAL A 232 2.97 14.91 17.06
N VAL A 233 3.35 16.17 17.30
CA VAL A 233 4.66 16.69 16.87
C VAL A 233 5.82 15.97 17.56
N ASN A 234 5.71 15.66 18.86
CA ASN A 234 6.72 14.85 19.54
C ASN A 234 6.81 13.45 18.94
N SER A 235 5.65 12.80 18.72
CA SER A 235 5.62 11.43 18.19
C SER A 235 6.17 11.37 16.77
N ILE A 236 5.83 12.34 15.92
CA ILE A 236 6.31 12.40 14.53
C ILE A 236 7.82 12.64 14.48
N TYR A 237 8.35 13.45 15.40
CA TYR A 237 9.77 13.71 15.50
C TYR A 237 10.56 12.49 15.95
N GLU A 238 10.07 11.75 16.95
CA GLU A 238 10.70 10.51 17.42
C GLU A 238 10.63 9.39 16.38
N GLU A 239 9.53 9.32 15.62
CA GLU A 239 9.40 8.37 14.51
C GLU A 239 10.37 8.71 13.38
N LEU A 240 10.47 9.99 13.00
CA LEU A 240 11.42 10.46 11.99
C LEU A 240 12.87 10.11 12.30
N LYS A 241 13.30 10.17 13.57
CA LYS A 241 14.66 9.81 13.98
C LYS A 241 15.02 8.36 13.64
N LYS A 242 14.03 7.48 13.50
CA LYS A 242 14.22 6.06 13.15
C LYS A 242 14.40 5.84 11.64
N HIS A 243 14.05 6.82 10.81
CA HIS A 243 14.24 6.76 9.35
C HIS A 243 15.68 7.05 8.92
N SER A 244 15.99 6.77 7.65
CA SER A 244 17.30 7.09 7.06
C SER A 244 17.63 8.58 7.18
N LYS A 245 18.92 8.92 7.32
CA LYS A 245 19.39 10.31 7.44
C LYS A 245 18.90 11.22 6.29
N THR A 246 18.77 10.68 5.08
CA THR A 246 18.28 11.42 3.91
C THR A 246 16.79 11.74 4.02
N ASN A 247 15.97 10.76 4.40
CA ASN A 247 14.52 10.97 4.58
C ASN A 247 14.22 11.89 5.76
N TYR A 248 15.01 11.77 6.83
CA TYR A 248 14.95 12.68 7.98
C TYR A 248 15.09 14.14 7.55
N VAL A 249 16.14 14.47 6.79
CA VAL A 249 16.39 15.85 6.33
C VAL A 249 15.31 16.34 5.36
N LEU A 250 14.82 15.49 4.46
CA LEU A 250 13.83 15.87 3.46
C LEU A 250 12.41 16.06 4.02
N LEU A 251 12.06 15.37 5.11
CA LEU A 251 10.70 15.33 5.65
C LEU A 251 10.50 16.15 6.93
N LEU A 252 11.57 16.49 7.67
CA LEU A 252 11.43 17.12 9.00
C LEU A 252 10.52 18.35 9.02
N GLY A 253 10.78 19.34 8.17
CA GLY A 253 9.97 20.57 8.10
C GLY A 253 8.51 20.27 7.73
N LYS A 254 8.31 19.51 6.65
CA LYS A 254 6.99 19.05 6.18
C LYS A 254 6.21 18.29 7.26
N ALA A 255 6.89 17.45 8.03
CA ALA A 255 6.29 16.62 9.07
C ALA A 255 5.83 17.44 10.26
N ILE A 256 6.65 18.36 10.74
CA ILE A 256 6.27 19.27 11.83
C ILE A 256 5.08 20.13 11.38
N ILE A 257 5.13 20.69 10.16
CA ILE A 257 4.04 21.51 9.61
C ILE A 257 2.75 20.69 9.48
N ALA A 258 2.82 19.48 8.93
CA ALA A 258 1.66 18.61 8.77
C ALA A 258 1.05 18.23 10.13
N ALA A 259 1.89 17.87 11.12
CA ALA A 259 1.45 17.57 12.47
C ALA A 259 0.78 18.77 13.14
N LEU A 260 1.33 19.98 13.01
CA LEU A 260 0.72 21.20 13.56
C LEU A 260 -0.61 21.58 12.85
N ALA A 261 -0.74 21.26 11.57
CA ALA A 261 -1.90 21.68 10.76
C ALA A 261 -3.03 20.64 10.65
N HIS A 262 -2.78 19.36 10.91
CA HIS A 262 -3.73 18.28 10.55
C HIS A 262 -5.12 18.44 11.15
N ASP A 263 -5.19 18.90 12.39
CA ASP A 263 -6.42 19.03 13.18
C ASP A 263 -6.85 20.49 13.40
N ILE A 264 -6.22 21.45 12.72
CA ILE A 264 -6.53 22.87 12.89
C ILE A 264 -8.02 23.16 12.58
N GLY A 265 -8.63 22.38 11.70
CA GLY A 265 -10.06 22.45 11.36
C GLY A 265 -11.02 22.12 12.50
N LYS A 266 -10.54 21.62 13.66
CA LYS A 266 -11.34 21.44 14.88
C LYS A 266 -11.56 22.74 15.65
N ILE A 267 -10.73 23.76 15.41
CA ILE A 267 -10.82 25.05 16.11
C ILE A 267 -12.08 25.80 15.65
N LYS A 268 -12.94 26.14 16.61
CA LYS A 268 -14.15 26.93 16.35
C LYS A 268 -13.79 28.35 15.91
N LYS A 269 -14.64 28.95 15.08
CA LYS A 269 -14.51 30.34 14.62
C LYS A 269 -13.26 30.64 13.78
N MET A 270 -12.54 29.62 13.31
CA MET A 270 -11.44 29.90 12.41
C MET A 270 -11.90 30.45 11.07
N GLU A 271 -13.16 30.25 10.69
CA GLU A 271 -13.76 30.85 9.49
C GLU A 271 -13.61 32.38 9.46
N GLU A 272 -13.54 33.04 10.63
CA GLU A 272 -13.29 34.48 10.74
C GLU A 272 -11.92 34.89 10.14
N ARG A 273 -10.98 33.94 10.00
CA ARG A 273 -9.67 34.16 9.37
C ARG A 273 -9.66 33.87 7.87
N LEU A 274 -10.75 33.34 7.31
CA LEU A 274 -10.85 33.00 5.90
C LEU A 274 -11.85 33.92 5.20
N GLU A 275 -11.32 34.88 4.43
CA GLU A 275 -12.16 35.68 3.55
C GLU A 275 -12.82 34.79 2.48
N ASN A 276 -14.12 35.02 2.24
CA ASN A 276 -14.89 34.42 1.16
C ASN A 276 -15.14 32.90 1.25
N ILE A 277 -15.24 32.33 2.45
CA ILE A 277 -15.69 30.93 2.65
C ILE A 277 -17.02 30.91 3.40
N SER A 278 -18.03 30.21 2.84
CA SER A 278 -19.35 30.09 3.47
C SER A 278 -19.22 29.37 4.83
N PRO A 279 -19.81 29.91 5.91
CA PRO A 279 -19.91 29.24 7.22
C PRO A 279 -20.47 27.81 7.14
N GLU A 280 -21.29 27.52 6.13
CA GLU A 280 -21.93 26.22 5.90
C GLU A 280 -20.94 25.09 5.55
N ILE A 281 -19.76 25.43 5.03
CA ILE A 281 -18.71 24.44 4.73
C ILE A 281 -18.16 23.86 6.05
N PHE A 282 -18.07 24.67 7.10
CA PHE A 282 -17.51 24.29 8.40
C PHE A 282 -18.45 23.40 9.22
N SER A 283 -19.76 23.42 8.92
CA SER A 283 -20.74 22.55 9.57
C SER A 283 -21.05 21.27 8.80
N SER A 284 -20.58 21.13 7.55
CA SER A 284 -20.94 20.02 6.65
C SER A 284 -19.79 19.09 6.28
N GLN A 285 -18.55 19.50 6.51
CA GLN A 285 -17.34 18.73 6.20
C GLN A 285 -16.67 18.17 7.47
N PRO A 286 -15.99 17.02 7.38
CA PRO A 286 -15.17 16.52 8.47
C PRO A 286 -13.93 17.41 8.69
N HIS A 287 -13.38 17.39 9.91
CA HIS A 287 -12.32 18.32 10.31
C HIS A 287 -11.08 18.27 9.39
N HIS A 288 -10.67 17.09 8.91
CA HIS A 288 -9.50 16.94 8.03
C HIS A 288 -9.65 17.68 6.68
N GLN A 289 -10.88 17.75 6.14
CA GLN A 289 -11.18 18.55 4.93
C GLN A 289 -11.15 20.05 5.23
N ILE A 290 -11.64 20.44 6.40
CA ILE A 290 -11.59 21.84 6.86
C ILE A 290 -10.12 22.26 7.06
N SER A 291 -9.31 21.45 7.74
CA SER A 291 -7.87 21.67 7.94
C SER A 291 -7.14 21.86 6.61
N LYS A 292 -7.45 21.04 5.60
CA LYS A 292 -6.92 21.19 4.24
C LYS A 292 -7.27 22.56 3.64
N ILE A 293 -8.53 22.99 3.74
CA ILE A 293 -8.96 24.29 3.21
C ILE A 293 -8.22 25.43 3.89
N PHE A 294 -8.07 25.38 5.21
CA PHE A 294 -7.28 26.36 5.97
C PHE A 294 -5.84 26.42 5.48
N PHE A 295 -5.16 25.27 5.44
CA PHE A 295 -3.77 25.19 5.05
C PHE A 295 -3.55 25.71 3.62
N MET A 296 -4.43 25.32 2.68
CA MET A 296 -4.41 25.80 1.29
C MET A 296 -4.51 27.31 1.15
N LYS A 297 -5.29 27.95 2.04
CA LYS A 297 -5.56 29.39 1.99
C LYS A 297 -4.50 30.21 2.71
N MET A 298 -4.00 29.72 3.84
CA MET A 298 -2.98 30.42 4.62
C MET A 298 -1.61 30.39 3.94
N TYR A 299 -1.28 29.27 3.28
CA TYR A 299 0.05 29.06 2.70
C TYR A 299 -0.02 28.72 1.20
N PRO A 300 -0.55 29.62 0.35
CA PRO A 300 -0.76 29.34 -1.07
C PRO A 300 0.55 29.15 -1.84
N ASN A 301 1.64 29.78 -1.39
CA ASN A 301 2.93 29.78 -2.08
C ASN A 301 3.94 28.78 -1.51
N TYR A 302 3.58 28.07 -0.44
CA TYR A 302 4.48 27.10 0.18
C TYR A 302 4.86 26.00 -0.82
N ARG A 303 6.17 25.85 -1.05
CA ARG A 303 6.74 24.97 -2.07
C ARG A 303 6.19 23.55 -1.99
N ASP A 304 6.12 23.00 -0.77
CA ASP A 304 5.72 21.62 -0.53
C ASP A 304 4.26 21.48 -0.09
N ARG A 305 3.42 22.52 -0.37
CA ARG A 305 2.01 22.54 0.03
C ARG A 305 1.25 21.30 -0.38
N LYS A 306 1.49 20.75 -1.58
CA LYS A 306 0.73 19.61 -2.10
C LYS A 306 0.94 18.35 -1.25
N ILE A 307 2.19 18.11 -0.83
CA ILE A 307 2.56 16.95 -0.03
C ILE A 307 1.95 17.05 1.37
N VAL A 308 1.99 18.25 1.97
CA VAL A 308 1.39 18.51 3.28
C VAL A 308 -0.14 18.45 3.23
N ILE A 309 -0.78 19.02 2.20
CA ILE A 309 -2.24 18.95 2.00
C ILE A 309 -2.70 17.50 1.88
N GLU A 310 -1.97 16.67 1.13
CA GLU A 310 -2.29 15.25 0.97
C GLU A 310 -2.20 14.51 2.31
N ALA A 311 -1.18 14.82 3.13
CA ALA A 311 -1.06 14.26 4.48
C ALA A 311 -2.23 14.68 5.39
N ILE A 312 -2.55 15.97 5.42
CA ILE A 312 -3.68 16.51 6.20
C ILE A 312 -5.01 15.89 5.75
N GLU A 313 -5.23 15.73 4.45
CA GLU A 313 -6.49 15.20 3.93
C GLU A 313 -6.71 13.72 4.29
N ASN A 314 -5.62 12.94 4.34
CA ASN A 314 -5.66 11.49 4.43
C ASN A 314 -5.21 10.93 5.79
N HIS A 315 -4.99 11.77 6.82
CA HIS A 315 -4.52 11.29 8.14
C HIS A 315 -5.55 10.43 8.93
N HIS A 316 -6.77 10.28 8.40
CA HIS A 316 -7.78 9.33 8.91
C HIS A 316 -8.13 8.22 7.91
N ALA A 317 -7.44 8.16 6.76
CA ALA A 317 -7.73 7.18 5.73
C ALA A 317 -7.36 5.77 6.20
N ILE A 318 -8.31 4.83 6.09
CA ILE A 318 -8.08 3.41 6.37
C ILE A 318 -7.16 2.80 5.30
N LYS A 319 -7.22 3.30 4.07
CA LYS A 319 -6.34 2.92 2.96
C LYS A 319 -5.40 4.08 2.66
N LEU A 320 -4.14 3.90 2.98
CA LEU A 320 -3.10 4.87 2.71
C LEU A 320 -2.85 4.98 1.20
N PRO A 321 -2.82 6.19 0.63
CA PRO A 321 -2.41 6.37 -0.76
C PRO A 321 -0.94 5.95 -0.95
N ASN A 322 -0.65 5.26 -2.05
CA ASN A 322 0.71 4.85 -2.38
C ASN A 322 1.55 6.07 -2.77
N GLY A 323 2.71 6.26 -2.11
CA GLY A 323 3.77 7.17 -2.57
C GLY A 323 4.04 8.42 -1.72
N ASN A 324 3.27 8.69 -0.66
CA ASN A 324 3.54 9.79 0.27
C ASN A 324 3.82 9.27 1.69
N ASP A 325 5.11 9.11 2.01
CA ASP A 325 5.56 8.63 3.32
C ASP A 325 5.13 9.53 4.48
N LEU A 326 4.88 10.82 4.22
CA LEU A 326 4.39 11.77 5.22
C LEU A 326 2.97 11.41 5.71
N VAL A 327 2.13 10.82 4.86
CA VAL A 327 0.78 10.38 5.28
C VAL A 327 0.91 9.27 6.32
N LYS A 328 1.77 8.27 6.06
CA LYS A 328 1.98 7.14 6.97
C LYS A 328 2.51 7.61 8.31
N LEU A 329 3.52 8.47 8.25
CA LEU A 329 4.17 9.07 9.41
C LEU A 329 3.18 9.87 10.27
N LEU A 330 2.33 10.68 9.64
CA LEU A 330 1.32 11.46 10.36
C LEU A 330 0.23 10.58 10.99
N VAL A 331 -0.24 9.54 10.29
CA VAL A 331 -1.22 8.57 10.83
C VAL A 331 -0.66 7.82 12.04
N SER A 332 0.60 7.38 11.94
CA SER A 332 1.30 6.67 13.01
C SER A 332 1.51 7.58 14.23
N ALA A 333 1.97 8.81 14.01
CA ALA A 333 2.16 9.80 15.07
C ALA A 333 0.86 10.23 15.77
N ASP A 334 -0.24 10.43 15.02
CA ASP A 334 -1.56 10.72 15.60
C ASP A 334 -2.00 9.58 16.53
N LYS A 335 -1.91 8.35 16.05
CA LYS A 335 -2.24 7.16 16.85
C LYS A 335 -1.33 7.04 18.09
N GLY A 336 -0.02 7.24 17.93
CA GLY A 336 0.95 7.20 19.04
C GLY A 336 0.64 8.24 20.12
N ALA A 337 0.22 9.44 19.72
CA ALA A 337 -0.23 10.48 20.64
C ALA A 337 -1.51 10.05 21.38
N ARG A 338 -2.48 9.42 20.72
CA ARG A 338 -3.70 8.91 21.36
C ARG A 338 -3.41 7.83 22.39
N ASP A 339 -2.53 6.90 22.07
CA ASP A 339 -2.13 5.82 22.98
C ASP A 339 -1.45 6.41 24.23
N TYR A 340 -0.56 7.39 24.05
CA TYR A 340 0.08 8.12 25.15
C TYR A 340 -0.94 8.87 26.03
N GLU A 341 -1.90 9.59 25.44
CA GLU A 341 -2.94 10.35 26.15
C GLU A 341 -3.82 9.45 27.03
N ILE A 342 -4.20 8.29 26.50
CA ILE A 342 -4.99 7.30 27.23
C ILE A 342 -4.17 6.72 28.39
N ASP A 343 -2.92 6.35 28.14
CA ASP A 343 -2.04 5.81 29.17
C ASP A 343 -1.72 6.85 30.27
N GLU A 344 -1.58 8.13 29.91
CA GLU A 344 -1.41 9.24 30.87
C GLU A 344 -2.65 9.40 31.75
N PHE A 345 -3.85 9.34 31.16
CA PHE A 345 -5.10 9.36 31.92
C PHE A 345 -5.14 8.27 32.99
N PHE A 346 -4.77 7.03 32.65
CA PHE A 346 -4.72 5.92 33.61
C PHE A 346 -3.69 6.13 34.72
N LYS A 347 -2.53 6.72 34.41
CA LYS A 347 -1.51 7.06 35.42
C LYS A 347 -2.01 8.12 36.40
N SER A 348 -2.71 9.15 35.90
CA SER A 348 -3.18 10.28 36.72
C SER A 348 -4.35 9.93 37.65
N ASN A 349 -5.21 8.99 37.26
CA ASN A 349 -6.41 8.59 38.02
C ASN A 349 -6.15 7.53 39.12
N GLY A 350 -4.89 7.21 39.42
CA GLY A 350 -4.52 6.29 40.51
C GLY A 350 -5.05 4.86 40.38
N SER A 351 -5.60 4.49 39.23
CA SER A 351 -6.25 3.20 38.97
C SER A 351 -5.29 2.30 38.19
N GLN A 352 -4.18 1.92 38.82
CA GLN A 352 -3.28 0.90 38.27
C GLN A 352 -3.78 -0.53 38.47
N GLU A 353 -4.87 -0.74 39.22
CA GLU A 353 -5.49 -2.06 39.34
C GLU A 353 -6.81 -2.11 38.56
N LYS A 354 -6.84 -3.02 37.59
CA LYS A 354 -7.96 -3.40 36.71
C LYS A 354 -8.08 -2.65 35.38
N LEU A 355 -7.05 -2.83 34.54
CA LEU A 355 -7.33 -3.16 33.15
C LEU A 355 -8.21 -4.43 33.14
N ILE A 356 -9.51 -4.32 32.83
CA ILE A 356 -10.34 -5.50 32.52
C ILE A 356 -9.69 -6.21 31.33
N SER A 357 -8.92 -7.26 31.63
CA SER A 357 -8.62 -8.47 30.85
C SER A 357 -8.76 -8.43 29.31
N LYS A 358 -8.27 -7.36 28.67
CA LYS A 358 -8.11 -7.30 27.21
C LYS A 358 -6.70 -6.94 26.74
N ARG A 359 -5.81 -6.51 27.65
CA ARG A 359 -4.38 -6.30 27.37
C ARG A 359 -3.52 -7.53 27.69
N GLU A 360 -3.72 -8.23 28.83
CA GLU A 360 -2.90 -9.42 29.16
C GLU A 360 -3.24 -10.72 28.40
N LYS A 361 -4.39 -10.81 27.72
CA LYS A 361 -4.62 -11.88 26.72
C LYS A 361 -4.27 -11.46 25.30
N LYS A 362 -3.78 -10.24 25.08
CA LYS A 362 -3.28 -9.79 23.77
C LYS A 362 -1.77 -10.06 23.61
N ASP A 363 -1.07 -10.30 24.71
CA ASP A 363 0.34 -10.70 24.72
C ASP A 363 0.58 -12.20 24.99
N GLU A 364 -0.44 -13.00 25.35
CA GLU A 364 -0.25 -14.47 25.46
C GLU A 364 -1.33 -15.38 24.83
N ASN A 365 -2.45 -14.89 24.25
CA ASN A 365 -3.35 -15.77 23.47
C ASN A 365 -4.44 -15.01 22.68
N LYS A 366 -4.19 -14.66 21.41
CA LYS A 366 -5.27 -14.42 20.43
C LYS A 366 -4.88 -14.89 19.03
N THR A 367 -5.34 -16.08 18.67
CA THR A 367 -5.85 -16.35 17.33
C THR A 367 -7.16 -15.58 17.10
N PRO A 368 -7.46 -15.14 15.87
CA PRO A 368 -8.65 -14.35 15.52
C PRO A 368 -9.84 -15.26 15.16
N VAL A 369 -11.04 -14.86 15.58
CA VAL A 369 -12.30 -15.35 14.99
C VAL A 369 -12.65 -14.43 13.85
N THR A 370 -12.64 -15.02 12.65
CA THR A 370 -13.31 -14.59 11.42
C THR A 370 -14.78 -14.28 11.67
N VAL A 371 -15.28 -13.15 11.16
CA VAL A 371 -16.68 -13.05 10.73
C VAL A 371 -16.71 -12.35 9.39
N ASP A 372 -17.21 -13.11 8.42
CA ASP A 372 -17.50 -12.77 7.05
C ASP A 372 -18.37 -11.51 6.92
N ALA A 373 -18.00 -10.65 5.98
CA ALA A 373 -18.90 -9.67 5.42
C ALA A 373 -19.74 -10.35 4.33
N GLN A 374 -20.95 -10.77 4.69
CA GLN A 374 -21.99 -11.01 3.69
C GLN A 374 -22.72 -9.69 3.42
N ILE A 375 -22.58 -9.29 2.16
CA ILE A 375 -23.27 -8.22 1.46
C ILE A 375 -24.75 -8.62 1.37
N ASP A 376 -25.65 -7.79 1.87
CA ASP A 376 -27.01 -7.75 1.33
C ASP A 376 -27.28 -6.35 0.77
N ASN A 377 -27.45 -6.36 -0.55
CA ASN A 377 -28.23 -5.39 -1.27
C ASN A 377 -29.64 -5.41 -0.68
N ASP A 378 -30.24 -4.24 -0.45
CA ASP A 378 -31.64 -4.16 -0.84
C ASP A 378 -32.06 -2.78 -1.31
N VAL A 379 -32.61 -2.85 -2.52
CA VAL A 379 -33.19 -1.77 -3.31
C VAL A 379 -34.60 -1.53 -2.79
N LYS A 380 -34.94 -0.24 -2.62
CA LYS A 380 -36.31 0.23 -2.45
C LYS A 380 -37.25 -0.39 -3.50
N LYS A 381 -38.41 -0.89 -3.08
CA LYS A 381 -39.68 -0.58 -3.74
C LYS A 381 -40.89 -0.76 -2.81
N ASP A 382 -41.67 0.33 -2.77
CA ASP A 382 -43.10 0.48 -2.50
C ASP A 382 -43.64 0.00 -1.14
N GLU A 383 -44.07 0.92 -0.28
CA GLU A 383 -45.45 1.46 -0.24
C GLU A 383 -46.46 0.32 -0.02
N SER A 384 -47.28 0.27 1.02
CA SER A 384 -47.87 1.33 1.80
C SER A 384 -48.71 0.71 2.93
N ILE A 385 -48.69 1.37 4.09
CA ILE A 385 -49.88 1.76 4.86
C ILE A 385 -50.83 0.64 5.36
N LEU A 386 -50.80 0.33 6.67
CA LEU A 386 -51.81 0.81 7.63
C LEU A 386 -51.54 0.36 9.08
N LYS A 387 -51.18 1.36 9.89
CA LYS A 387 -51.62 1.69 11.26
C LYS A 387 -52.12 0.54 12.18
N ALA A 388 -51.31 0.26 13.21
CA ALA A 388 -51.52 0.62 14.63
C ALA A 388 -52.88 0.31 15.32
N PRO A 389 -52.97 0.42 16.66
CA PRO A 389 -52.16 -0.18 17.73
C PRO A 389 -53.06 -0.70 18.89
N LYS A 390 -52.45 -1.20 19.98
CA LYS A 390 -52.82 -1.08 21.43
C LYS A 390 -52.55 -2.41 22.15
N GLN A 391 -51.59 -2.48 23.07
CA GLN A 391 -51.50 -1.94 24.44
C GLN A 391 -52.26 -2.73 25.51
N LYS A 392 -51.50 -2.98 26.60
CA LYS A 392 -51.86 -3.33 28.00
C LYS A 392 -52.31 -4.79 28.19
N GLY A 393 -51.65 -5.60 29.02
CA GLY A 393 -51.31 -5.38 30.44
C GLY A 393 -52.56 -5.67 31.28
N THR A 394 -52.58 -6.31 32.45
CA THR A 394 -51.62 -6.96 33.36
C THR A 394 -52.54 -7.72 34.35
N LEU A 395 -51.98 -8.66 35.15
CA LEU A 395 -52.52 -9.21 36.42
C LEU A 395 -53.69 -10.20 36.30
N SER A 396 -53.92 -11.15 37.21
CA SER A 396 -53.11 -11.92 38.17
C SER A 396 -54.04 -13.05 38.67
N ASP A 397 -53.44 -14.00 39.38
CA ASP A 397 -54.06 -14.83 40.42
C ASP A 397 -54.79 -16.13 40.03
N LYS A 398 -53.98 -17.18 40.18
CA LYS A 398 -54.23 -18.51 40.76
C LYS A 398 -55.62 -18.76 41.39
N ALA A 399 -56.24 -19.84 40.94
CA ALA A 399 -56.77 -20.88 41.83
C ALA A 399 -56.62 -22.23 41.12
N GLY A 400 -55.95 -23.17 41.79
CA GLY A 400 -55.74 -24.52 41.29
C GLY A 400 -56.97 -25.41 41.49
N ILE A 401 -57.11 -26.40 40.61
CA ILE A 401 -57.81 -27.65 40.86
C ILE A 401 -56.87 -28.78 40.45
N ASP A 402 -56.79 -29.75 41.36
CA ASP A 402 -55.90 -30.89 41.39
C ASP A 402 -56.26 -31.99 40.38
N ILE A 403 -55.18 -32.60 39.86
CA ILE A 403 -54.88 -34.02 39.67
C ILE A 403 -55.80 -34.85 38.73
N ASP A 404 -55.23 -35.27 37.60
CA ASP A 404 -54.95 -36.70 37.37
C ASP A 404 -53.81 -36.89 36.36
N ASN A 405 -52.81 -37.65 36.80
CA ASN A 405 -51.62 -38.07 36.05
C ASN A 405 -51.81 -39.55 35.72
N PRO A 406 -51.68 -39.93 34.44
CA PRO A 406 -50.85 -41.10 34.14
C PRO A 406 -49.88 -40.82 32.98
N PHE A 407 -48.60 -40.89 33.33
CA PHE A 407 -47.47 -41.24 32.49
C PHE A 407 -47.75 -42.49 31.64
N GLU A 408 -47.37 -42.43 30.36
CA GLU A 408 -46.64 -43.47 29.59
C GLU A 408 -46.97 -43.36 28.10
N ASP A 409 -46.24 -42.52 27.37
CA ASP A 409 -45.61 -42.90 26.09
C ASP A 409 -44.64 -41.77 25.68
N TYR A 410 -43.64 -42.05 24.85
CA TYR A 410 -42.50 -41.18 24.44
C TYR A 410 -41.22 -41.27 25.28
N ASN A 411 -40.73 -42.49 25.52
CA ASN A 411 -39.30 -42.73 25.80
C ASN A 411 -38.48 -43.15 24.55
N ASP A 412 -39.09 -43.22 23.37
CA ASP A 412 -38.41 -43.68 22.15
C ASP A 412 -37.86 -42.55 21.24
N GLU A 413 -38.30 -41.29 21.39
CA GLU A 413 -37.73 -40.15 20.63
C GLU A 413 -36.43 -39.58 21.24
N LEU A 414 -36.16 -39.84 22.52
CA LEU A 414 -34.96 -39.33 23.22
C LEU A 414 -33.72 -40.24 23.01
N ALA A 415 -33.92 -41.49 22.60
CA ALA A 415 -32.85 -42.44 22.31
C ALA A 415 -32.25 -42.26 20.90
N GLU A 416 -33.09 -41.96 19.89
CA GLU A 416 -32.61 -41.68 18.52
C GLU A 416 -31.82 -40.36 18.41
N MET A 417 -32.16 -39.34 19.21
CA MET A 417 -31.39 -38.08 19.25
C MET A 417 -30.03 -38.21 19.95
N LYS A 418 -29.85 -39.19 20.85
CA LYS A 418 -28.55 -39.47 21.49
C LYS A 418 -27.63 -40.30 20.60
N ALA A 419 -28.16 -41.29 19.87
CA ALA A 419 -27.38 -42.09 18.93
C ALA A 419 -26.82 -41.27 17.74
N LYS A 420 -27.59 -40.31 17.22
CA LYS A 420 -27.13 -39.38 16.17
C LYS A 420 -26.09 -38.35 16.67
N LYS A 421 -26.04 -38.08 17.98
CA LYS A 421 -25.02 -37.22 18.61
C LYS A 421 -23.70 -37.96 18.84
N GLU A 422 -23.74 -39.25 19.16
CA GLU A 422 -22.52 -40.05 19.40
C GLU A 422 -21.79 -40.49 18.11
N GLN A 423 -22.52 -40.69 16.99
CA GLN A 423 -21.87 -40.93 15.68
C GLN A 423 -21.15 -39.68 15.14
N LYS A 424 -21.70 -38.47 15.35
CA LYS A 424 -21.01 -37.21 15.00
C LYS A 424 -19.74 -36.98 15.83
N VAL A 425 -19.71 -37.44 17.09
CA VAL A 425 -18.55 -37.30 17.99
C VAL A 425 -17.42 -38.31 17.67
N GLN A 426 -17.71 -39.42 16.97
CA GLN A 426 -16.68 -40.37 16.52
C GLN A 426 -16.08 -40.02 15.16
N GLU A 427 -16.85 -39.45 14.22
CA GLU A 427 -16.29 -38.93 12.95
C GLU A 427 -15.41 -37.69 13.18
N GLU A 428 -15.72 -36.83 14.15
CA GLU A 428 -14.86 -35.70 14.55
C GLU A 428 -13.55 -36.13 15.23
N LYS A 429 -13.47 -37.33 15.81
CA LYS A 429 -12.24 -37.83 16.47
C LYS A 429 -11.22 -38.46 15.51
N VAL A 430 -11.62 -38.88 14.32
CA VAL A 430 -10.67 -39.41 13.30
C VAL A 430 -10.01 -38.27 12.51
N LEU A 431 -10.61 -37.08 12.47
CA LEU A 431 -10.03 -35.90 11.81
C LEU A 431 -9.12 -35.05 12.74
N ALA A 432 -8.84 -35.51 13.96
CA ALA A 432 -8.10 -34.78 14.99
C ALA A 432 -6.60 -35.15 15.09
N THR A 433 -5.95 -35.53 14.00
CA THR A 433 -4.48 -35.79 13.97
C THR A 433 -3.74 -35.06 12.83
N LYS A 434 -4.01 -33.77 12.63
CA LYS A 434 -3.06 -32.85 11.99
C LYS A 434 -2.99 -31.54 12.78
N LYS A 435 -1.85 -31.32 13.46
CA LYS A 435 -1.54 -30.08 14.19
C LYS A 435 -1.63 -28.87 13.24
N PRO A 436 -2.35 -27.78 13.58
CA PRO A 436 -2.41 -26.59 12.76
C PRO A 436 -1.14 -25.73 12.94
N LYS A 437 -0.51 -25.35 11.84
CA LYS A 437 0.53 -24.30 11.78
C LYS A 437 -0.13 -22.94 12.08
N GLN A 438 0.34 -22.24 13.10
CA GLN A 438 -0.08 -20.88 13.45
C GLN A 438 0.28 -19.89 12.32
N GLN A 439 -0.71 -19.10 11.91
CA GLN A 439 -0.61 -18.05 10.89
C GLN A 439 -0.53 -16.70 11.62
N LYS A 440 0.58 -15.98 11.47
CA LYS A 440 0.74 -14.56 11.86
C LYS A 440 0.66 -13.73 10.57
N ASP A 441 -0.12 -12.67 10.57
CA ASP A 441 -0.17 -11.69 9.48
C ASP A 441 0.93 -10.63 9.71
N TYR A 442 1.82 -10.45 8.74
CA TYR A 442 2.88 -9.44 8.77
C TYR A 442 2.50 -8.36 7.76
N GLU A 443 1.75 -7.33 8.19
CA GLU A 443 1.27 -6.25 7.31
C GLU A 443 2.28 -5.11 7.10
N THR A 444 3.46 -5.10 7.74
CA THR A 444 4.49 -4.05 7.59
C THR A 444 5.92 -4.57 7.83
N ASP A 445 6.91 -3.96 7.18
CA ASP A 445 8.35 -4.24 7.31
C ASP A 445 8.87 -4.13 8.76
N GLU A 446 8.17 -3.42 9.65
CA GLU A 446 8.59 -3.15 11.04
C GLU A 446 8.21 -4.26 12.05
N ALA A 447 7.38 -5.23 11.66
CA ALA A 447 7.00 -6.37 12.50
C ALA A 447 7.77 -7.66 12.18
N PHE A 448 8.66 -7.64 11.19
CA PHE A 448 9.46 -8.78 10.78
C PHE A 448 10.86 -8.69 11.40
N ASN A 449 11.04 -9.32 12.56
CA ASN A 449 12.39 -9.58 13.05
C ASN A 449 13.00 -10.72 12.22
N ILE A 450 13.92 -10.39 11.32
CA ILE A 450 14.60 -11.36 10.47
C ILE A 450 15.27 -12.47 11.30
N GLU A 451 15.75 -12.15 12.50
CA GLU A 451 16.45 -13.08 13.41
C GLU A 451 15.53 -14.23 13.86
N ASP A 452 14.22 -13.97 14.01
CA ASP A 452 13.25 -14.98 14.45
C ASP A 452 12.96 -16.05 13.37
N TYR A 453 13.24 -15.73 12.10
CA TYR A 453 12.97 -16.58 10.95
C TYR A 453 14.22 -16.94 10.14
N GLU A 454 15.38 -16.37 10.49
CA GLU A 454 16.65 -16.48 9.78
C GLU A 454 16.99 -17.95 9.50
N ASN A 455 17.03 -18.77 10.55
CA ASN A 455 17.33 -20.20 10.44
C ASN A 455 16.33 -20.95 9.56
N LYS A 456 15.04 -20.60 9.61
CA LYS A 456 14.01 -21.27 8.79
C LYS A 456 14.14 -20.90 7.31
N ILE A 457 14.45 -19.64 7.02
CA ILE A 457 14.67 -19.15 5.65
C ILE A 457 15.90 -19.81 5.07
N LEU A 458 17.01 -19.85 5.83
CA LEU A 458 18.24 -20.51 5.40
C LEU A 458 18.04 -22.00 5.16
N GLU A 459 17.30 -22.71 6.00
CA GLU A 459 16.99 -24.13 5.77
C GLU A 459 16.14 -24.34 4.50
N GLU A 460 15.14 -23.49 4.24
CA GLU A 460 14.36 -23.58 2.99
C GLU A 460 15.20 -23.26 1.75
N LEU A 461 16.12 -22.30 1.83
CA LEU A 461 17.06 -21.99 0.75
C LEU A 461 18.07 -23.12 0.52
N LYS A 462 18.54 -23.75 1.60
CA LYS A 462 19.51 -24.86 1.56
C LYS A 462 18.96 -26.05 0.78
N LEU A 463 17.67 -26.35 0.91
CA LEU A 463 16.97 -27.38 0.13
C LEU A 463 16.90 -27.10 -1.38
N LYS A 464 17.22 -25.87 -1.80
CA LYS A 464 17.13 -25.41 -3.19
C LYS A 464 18.49 -25.13 -3.82
N ILE A 465 19.60 -25.43 -3.12
CA ILE A 465 20.96 -25.28 -3.64
C ILE A 465 21.17 -26.22 -4.84
N ASN A 466 21.65 -25.68 -5.97
CA ASN A 466 21.89 -26.41 -7.23
C ASN A 466 20.68 -27.24 -7.70
N LEU A 467 19.49 -26.65 -7.57
CA LEU A 467 18.26 -27.28 -8.03
C LEU A 467 17.74 -26.56 -9.28
N ALA A 468 17.39 -27.35 -10.30
CA ALA A 468 16.71 -26.90 -11.49
C ALA A 468 15.58 -27.87 -11.87
N GLU A 469 14.55 -27.35 -12.54
CA GLU A 469 13.41 -28.12 -13.06
C GLU A 469 13.26 -27.87 -14.56
N ALA A 470 13.06 -28.94 -15.33
CA ALA A 470 12.68 -28.82 -16.73
C ALA A 470 11.18 -28.49 -16.85
N ARG A 471 10.85 -27.37 -17.53
CA ARG A 471 9.47 -27.02 -17.90
C ARG A 471 9.38 -26.89 -19.41
N GLY A 472 9.01 -27.98 -20.08
CA GLY A 472 8.97 -28.05 -21.54
C GLY A 472 10.38 -27.96 -22.14
N PHE A 473 10.62 -26.98 -23.01
CA PHE A 473 11.92 -26.78 -23.67
C PHE A 473 12.89 -25.85 -22.92
N GLN A 474 12.55 -25.44 -21.69
CA GLN A 474 13.38 -24.53 -20.88
C GLN A 474 13.68 -25.12 -19.50
N THR A 475 14.94 -25.01 -19.09
CA THR A 475 15.40 -25.33 -17.74
C THR A 475 15.18 -24.12 -16.84
N PHE A 476 14.44 -24.29 -15.74
CA PHE A 476 14.24 -23.26 -14.72
C PHE A 476 15.16 -23.53 -13.53
N PHE A 477 16.11 -22.63 -13.28
CA PHE A 477 17.06 -22.74 -12.18
C PHE A 477 16.52 -22.09 -10.91
N TYR A 478 16.29 -22.88 -9.85
CA TYR A 478 16.00 -22.33 -8.52
C TYR A 478 17.25 -21.71 -7.92
N SER A 479 18.38 -22.40 -8.07
CA SER A 479 19.69 -21.82 -7.82
C SER A 479 20.79 -22.57 -8.57
N ILE A 480 21.95 -21.93 -8.69
CA ILE A 480 23.16 -22.54 -9.24
C ILE A 480 24.40 -21.96 -8.55
N SER A 481 25.41 -22.81 -8.33
CA SER A 481 26.67 -22.41 -7.71
C SER A 481 27.59 -21.68 -8.69
N TYR A 482 28.24 -20.63 -8.20
CA TYR A 482 29.25 -19.85 -8.91
C TYR A 482 30.33 -19.42 -7.92
N LYS A 483 31.55 -19.95 -8.10
CA LYS A 483 32.68 -19.75 -7.18
C LYS A 483 32.24 -20.11 -5.74
N ASP A 484 32.49 -19.21 -4.79
CA ASP A 484 32.13 -19.33 -3.38
C ASP A 484 30.69 -18.86 -3.06
N MET A 485 29.82 -18.74 -4.07
CA MET A 485 28.45 -18.26 -3.93
C MET A 485 27.42 -19.20 -4.52
N ILE A 486 26.19 -19.07 -4.03
CA ILE A 486 25.00 -19.70 -4.57
C ILE A 486 24.13 -18.58 -5.14
N LEU A 487 23.81 -18.68 -6.44
CA LEU A 487 22.96 -17.75 -7.14
C LEU A 487 21.52 -18.21 -7.07
N PHE A 488 20.73 -17.62 -6.18
CA PHE A 488 19.30 -17.94 -6.08
C PHE A 488 18.46 -17.05 -6.99
N SER A 489 17.47 -17.62 -7.69
CA SER A 489 16.47 -16.78 -8.34
C SER A 489 15.74 -15.96 -7.27
N PHE A 490 15.38 -14.71 -7.59
CA PHE A 490 14.63 -13.89 -6.64
C PHE A 490 13.33 -14.59 -6.18
N ASN A 491 12.66 -15.30 -7.08
CA ASN A 491 11.45 -16.06 -6.75
C ASN A 491 11.73 -17.21 -5.76
N THR A 492 12.92 -17.81 -5.80
CA THR A 492 13.35 -18.83 -4.83
C THR A 492 13.47 -18.22 -3.43
N VAL A 493 14.06 -17.03 -3.32
CA VAL A 493 14.17 -16.30 -2.05
C VAL A 493 12.80 -15.91 -1.51
N VAL A 494 11.91 -15.37 -2.35
CA VAL A 494 10.53 -15.06 -1.98
C VAL A 494 9.78 -16.29 -1.48
N THR A 495 9.94 -17.43 -2.15
CA THR A 495 9.28 -18.68 -1.76
C THR A 495 9.82 -19.23 -0.45
N ALA A 496 11.14 -19.12 -0.21
CA ALA A 496 11.75 -19.54 1.06
C ALA A 496 11.24 -18.69 2.22
N VAL A 497 11.15 -17.37 2.02
CA VAL A 497 10.57 -16.42 2.97
C VAL A 497 9.08 -16.74 3.22
N GLU A 498 8.28 -16.93 2.17
CA GLU A 498 6.87 -17.31 2.27
C GLU A 498 6.67 -18.58 3.11
N LYS A 499 7.50 -19.60 2.91
CA LYS A 499 7.40 -20.86 3.64
C LYS A 499 7.87 -20.77 5.09
N ALA A 500 8.96 -20.04 5.35
CA ALA A 500 9.48 -19.83 6.69
C ALA A 500 8.49 -19.07 7.58
N ILE A 501 7.76 -18.14 6.96
CA ILE A 501 6.78 -17.26 7.59
C ILE A 501 5.39 -17.91 7.66
N GLY A 502 5.03 -18.72 6.67
CA GLY A 502 3.75 -19.45 6.59
C GLY A 502 2.59 -18.66 5.97
N PHE A 503 2.86 -17.53 5.29
CA PHE A 503 1.84 -16.68 4.66
C PHE A 503 2.38 -15.99 3.40
N LYS A 504 1.50 -15.65 2.44
CA LYS A 504 1.88 -15.14 1.10
C LYS A 504 1.87 -13.63 0.92
N GLY A 505 1.10 -12.89 1.74
CA GLY A 505 0.67 -11.52 1.40
C GLY A 505 1.81 -10.53 1.17
N ASN A 506 2.90 -10.63 1.96
CA ASN A 506 4.02 -9.68 1.94
C ASN A 506 5.40 -10.32 1.72
N SER A 507 5.47 -11.58 1.28
CA SER A 507 6.73 -12.34 1.14
C SER A 507 7.75 -11.69 0.21
N ARG A 508 7.29 -10.89 -0.76
CA ARG A 508 8.17 -10.18 -1.69
C ARG A 508 8.92 -9.04 -1.02
N GLU A 509 8.23 -8.23 -0.23
CA GLU A 509 8.82 -7.09 0.49
C GLU A 509 9.77 -7.60 1.59
N LEU A 510 9.36 -8.63 2.32
CA LEU A 510 10.18 -9.28 3.33
C LEU A 510 11.43 -9.96 2.73
N ALA A 511 11.35 -10.50 1.51
CA ALA A 511 12.52 -10.99 0.79
C ALA A 511 13.48 -9.86 0.39
N MET A 512 12.97 -8.67 0.04
CA MET A 512 13.83 -7.51 -0.21
C MET A 512 14.51 -7.03 1.07
N HIS A 513 13.78 -7.01 2.19
CA HIS A 513 14.34 -6.72 3.51
C HIS A 513 15.45 -7.71 3.87
N PHE A 514 15.21 -9.03 3.70
CA PHE A 514 16.21 -10.08 3.89
C PHE A 514 17.49 -9.82 3.06
N ILE A 515 17.34 -9.50 1.78
CA ILE A 515 18.47 -9.25 0.87
C ILE A 515 19.29 -8.04 1.33
N ARG A 516 18.63 -6.95 1.75
CA ARG A 516 19.32 -5.75 2.24
C ARG A 516 20.12 -6.05 3.51
N THR A 517 19.50 -6.69 4.50
CA THR A 517 20.15 -7.02 5.77
C THR A 517 21.38 -7.92 5.57
N TYR A 518 21.27 -8.96 4.74
CA TYR A 518 22.40 -9.84 4.45
C TYR A 518 23.48 -9.18 3.58
N ARG A 519 23.10 -8.21 2.73
CA ARG A 519 24.07 -7.41 1.99
C ARG A 519 24.86 -6.49 2.92
N GLU A 520 24.21 -5.86 3.89
CA GLU A 520 24.85 -5.02 4.91
C GLU A 520 25.78 -5.83 5.82
N LYS A 521 25.42 -7.08 6.17
CA LYS A 521 26.31 -8.03 6.87
C LYS A 521 27.51 -8.50 6.03
N GLY A 522 27.51 -8.23 4.72
CA GLY A 522 28.55 -8.64 3.78
C GLY A 522 28.39 -10.07 3.23
N ASP A 523 27.24 -10.71 3.48
CA ASP A 523 26.94 -12.11 3.15
C ASP A 523 26.22 -12.30 1.81
N ILE A 524 25.85 -11.20 1.15
CA ILE A 524 25.41 -11.16 -0.24
C ILE A 524 26.41 -10.36 -1.07
N GLY A 525 26.78 -10.87 -2.25
CA GLY A 525 27.68 -10.21 -3.19
C GLY A 525 26.96 -9.37 -4.26
N TYR A 526 27.71 -8.65 -5.09
CA TYR A 526 27.32 -8.12 -6.42
C TYR A 526 26.01 -7.32 -6.57
N ILE A 527 25.26 -7.01 -5.50
CA ILE A 527 24.01 -6.24 -5.51
C ILE A 527 24.30 -4.80 -5.05
N ASP A 528 23.76 -3.84 -5.82
CA ASP A 528 23.76 -2.41 -5.52
C ASP A 528 22.47 -2.01 -4.80
N ILE A 529 22.52 -2.07 -3.47
CA ILE A 529 21.38 -1.70 -2.60
C ILE A 529 21.16 -0.18 -2.55
N ASP A 530 22.18 0.64 -2.81
CA ASP A 530 22.08 2.10 -2.78
C ASP A 530 21.17 2.62 -3.90
N ASN A 531 21.17 1.93 -5.04
CA ASN A 531 20.26 2.18 -6.16
C ASN A 531 19.01 1.29 -6.15
N ASN A 532 18.71 0.65 -5.01
CA ASN A 532 17.52 -0.17 -4.79
C ASN A 532 17.42 -1.42 -5.69
N TYR A 533 18.56 -1.98 -6.13
CA TYR A 533 18.59 -3.28 -6.80
C TYR A 533 18.56 -4.43 -5.79
N THR A 534 17.91 -5.53 -6.16
CA THR A 534 17.74 -6.72 -5.32
C THR A 534 18.31 -7.99 -5.93
N THR A 535 18.84 -7.88 -7.16
CA THR A 535 19.43 -8.98 -7.92
C THR A 535 20.54 -8.45 -8.81
N SER A 536 21.42 -9.34 -9.25
CA SER A 536 22.49 -9.08 -10.22
C SER A 536 22.34 -10.02 -11.40
N GLU A 537 22.77 -9.55 -12.57
CA GLU A 537 22.67 -10.32 -13.81
C GLU A 537 23.88 -11.27 -13.96
N PHE A 538 23.59 -12.54 -14.21
CA PHE A 538 24.53 -13.60 -14.55
C PHE A 538 24.10 -14.31 -15.83
N TYR A 539 24.99 -15.11 -16.40
CA TYR A 539 24.73 -15.90 -17.60
C TYR A 539 24.99 -17.37 -17.30
N ILE A 540 24.03 -18.23 -17.61
CA ILE A 540 24.16 -19.68 -17.50
C ILE A 540 24.30 -20.26 -18.91
N GLU A 541 25.38 -20.97 -19.18
CA GLU A 541 25.56 -21.72 -20.41
C GLU A 541 25.20 -23.19 -20.17
N GLU A 542 24.21 -23.68 -20.91
CA GLU A 542 23.75 -25.06 -20.88
C GLU A 542 23.51 -25.53 -22.32
N ASN A 543 24.10 -26.67 -22.72
CA ASN A 543 23.89 -27.26 -24.05
C ASN A 543 24.13 -26.30 -25.24
N GLY A 544 25.11 -25.39 -25.11
CA GLY A 544 25.45 -24.40 -26.13
C GLY A 544 24.50 -23.19 -26.22
N ASN A 545 23.55 -23.08 -25.31
CA ASN A 545 22.67 -21.92 -25.17
C ASN A 545 23.06 -21.09 -23.95
N THR A 546 23.12 -19.77 -24.11
CA THR A 546 23.34 -18.83 -23.01
C THR A 546 22.01 -18.28 -22.52
N ILE A 547 21.74 -18.46 -21.23
CA ILE A 547 20.52 -18.03 -20.54
C ILE A 547 20.89 -16.88 -19.61
N LYS A 548 20.21 -15.74 -19.76
CA LYS A 548 20.32 -14.66 -18.79
C LYS A 548 19.61 -15.05 -17.49
N TYR A 549 20.28 -14.85 -16.36
CA TYR A 549 19.82 -15.26 -15.03
C TYR A 549 20.00 -14.13 -14.01
N ASP A 550 18.89 -13.51 -13.62
CA ASP A 550 18.86 -12.49 -12.57
C ASP A 550 18.80 -13.17 -11.19
N ALA A 551 19.84 -13.00 -10.38
CA ALA A 551 20.03 -13.78 -9.17
C ALA A 551 20.40 -12.94 -7.95
N VAL A 552 20.11 -13.50 -6.77
CA VAL A 552 20.60 -13.07 -5.47
C VAL A 552 21.83 -13.93 -5.12
N PRO A 553 23.05 -13.37 -5.17
CA PRO A 553 24.27 -14.12 -4.90
C PRO A 553 24.57 -14.15 -3.39
N ILE A 554 24.30 -15.28 -2.74
CA ILE A 554 24.56 -15.49 -1.31
C ILE A 554 25.86 -16.28 -1.15
N PHE A 555 26.76 -15.86 -0.26
CA PHE A 555 28.01 -16.58 -0.01
C PHE A 555 27.76 -17.95 0.63
N ALA A 556 28.51 -18.97 0.19
CA ALA A 556 28.39 -20.35 0.66
C ALA A 556 28.59 -20.51 2.18
N ARG A 557 29.42 -19.65 2.78
CA ARG A 557 29.70 -19.63 4.22
C ARG A 557 28.44 -19.42 5.07
N VAL A 558 27.41 -18.76 4.54
CA VAL A 558 26.11 -18.57 5.22
C VAL A 558 25.44 -19.92 5.51
N PHE A 559 25.70 -20.92 4.67
CA PHE A 559 25.15 -22.27 4.80
C PHE A 559 26.14 -23.26 5.44
N ASN A 560 27.26 -22.76 5.98
CA ASN A 560 28.40 -23.56 6.44
C ASN A 560 28.96 -24.50 5.34
N MET A 561 29.02 -23.99 4.10
CA MET A 561 29.56 -24.71 2.95
C MET A 561 30.79 -24.00 2.38
N ASN A 562 31.67 -24.77 1.76
CA ASN A 562 32.78 -24.26 0.96
C ASN A 562 32.57 -24.54 -0.55
N GLU A 563 33.47 -24.03 -1.39
CA GLU A 563 33.39 -24.20 -2.85
C GLU A 563 33.39 -25.67 -3.31
N ASN A 564 34.13 -26.54 -2.61
CA ASN A 564 34.16 -27.97 -2.92
C ASN A 564 32.82 -28.65 -2.58
N ASP A 565 32.17 -28.29 -1.48
CA ASP A 565 30.84 -28.80 -1.12
C ASP A 565 29.81 -28.42 -2.20
N LEU A 566 29.85 -27.17 -2.67
CA LEU A 566 29.01 -26.67 -3.74
C LEU A 566 29.24 -27.40 -5.06
N PHE A 567 30.51 -27.67 -5.39
CA PHE A 567 30.88 -28.41 -6.59
C PHE A 567 30.33 -29.83 -6.57
N GLN A 568 30.46 -30.56 -5.44
CA GLN A 568 29.90 -31.90 -5.30
C GLN A 568 28.37 -31.91 -5.40
N LEU A 569 27.70 -30.93 -4.78
CA LEU A 569 26.24 -30.78 -4.88
C LEU A 569 25.78 -30.45 -6.30
N LYS A 570 26.59 -29.71 -7.07
CA LYS A 570 26.27 -29.36 -8.46
C LYS A 570 26.34 -30.58 -9.39
N LEU A 571 27.32 -31.46 -9.15
CA LEU A 571 27.51 -32.69 -9.92
C LEU A 571 26.41 -33.74 -9.68
N SER A 572 25.77 -33.72 -8.52
CA SER A 572 24.73 -34.70 -8.17
C SER A 572 23.37 -34.45 -8.85
N ASN A 573 23.16 -33.27 -9.43
CA ASN A 573 21.94 -32.92 -10.14
C ASN A 573 22.15 -32.90 -11.67
N GLU A 574 21.35 -33.69 -12.37
CA GLU A 574 21.45 -33.90 -13.82
C GLU A 574 21.28 -32.62 -14.64
N HIS A 575 20.53 -31.63 -14.14
CA HIS A 575 20.27 -30.36 -14.82
C HIS A 575 21.24 -29.24 -14.44
N THR A 576 22.12 -29.44 -13.45
CA THR A 576 23.09 -28.40 -13.05
C THR A 576 24.54 -28.82 -13.24
N LYS A 577 24.81 -30.12 -13.41
CA LYS A 577 26.18 -30.66 -13.54
C LYS A 577 26.94 -30.07 -14.74
N ASP A 578 26.24 -29.84 -15.85
CA ASP A 578 26.84 -29.36 -17.11
C ASP A 578 26.70 -27.84 -17.30
N ALA A 579 25.95 -27.17 -16.43
CA ALA A 579 25.67 -25.75 -16.52
C ALA A 579 26.88 -24.91 -16.04
N LYS A 580 27.38 -23.99 -16.86
CA LYS A 580 28.45 -23.05 -16.50
C LYS A 580 27.89 -21.67 -16.24
N VAL A 581 28.47 -20.95 -15.28
CA VAL A 581 27.98 -19.63 -14.88
C VAL A 581 29.05 -18.59 -15.13
N PHE A 582 28.65 -17.46 -15.72
CA PHE A 582 29.53 -16.36 -16.09
C PHE A 582 28.93 -15.02 -15.66
N THR A 583 29.80 -14.07 -15.35
CA THR A 583 29.44 -12.65 -15.25
C THR A 583 29.50 -11.98 -16.62
N ASN A 584 28.86 -10.83 -16.78
CA ASN A 584 28.92 -10.05 -18.03
C ASN A 584 30.37 -9.75 -18.49
N LYS A 585 31.30 -9.59 -17.54
CA LYS A 585 32.72 -9.40 -17.86
C LYS A 585 33.38 -10.67 -18.44
N GLU A 586 33.01 -11.84 -17.93
CA GLU A 586 33.55 -13.14 -18.37
C GLU A 586 32.94 -13.64 -19.68
N VAL A 587 31.75 -13.15 -20.07
CA VAL A 587 31.12 -13.46 -21.37
C VAL A 587 31.74 -12.65 -22.53
N ASN A 588 32.28 -11.46 -22.24
CA ASN A 588 32.86 -10.55 -23.24
C ASN A 588 34.40 -10.66 -23.36
N GLN A 589 35.00 -11.67 -22.74
CA GLN A 589 36.42 -12.04 -22.84
C GLN A 589 36.55 -13.34 -23.60
#